data_AF-A0A2A4RVD0-F1
#
_entry.id   AF-A0A2A4RVD0-F1
#
_cell.length_a   1.000
_cell.length_b   1.000
_cell.length_c   1.000
_cell.angle_alpha   90.00
_cell.angle_beta   90.00
_cell.angle_gamma   90.00
#
_symmetry.space_group_name_H-M   'P 1'
#
loop_
_entity.id
_entity.type
_entity.pdbx_description
1 polymer ?
#
loop_
_entity_poly.entity_id
_entity_poly.type
_entity_poly.pdbx_seq_one_letter_code
_entity_poly.pdbx_strand_id
1 'polypeptide(L)'
;MRKGINPNLAKIHRNCTVEEVAGLFGVHKNTVRAWVKNGLNICDDKKPMLILGSVLREFIRNKKTAHKQKCKPWEFYCMRCRRPQSAAGSMADYEPQTSTRGCLMALCSGCETSMNKYFSLAKLEGLNDKLDITIPIALKHINKSDEPLLNSDFNE
;
A
#
# COMPACT_ATOMS: atom_id res chain seq x y z
N MET A 1 -0.71 -0.89 12.25
CA MET A 1 -0.27 -1.30 10.90
C MET A 1 1.04 -2.08 11.03
N ARG A 2 1.13 -3.34 10.58
CA ARG A 2 2.40 -4.10 10.68
C ARG A 2 3.47 -3.44 9.79
N LYS A 3 4.62 -3.08 10.35
CA LYS A 3 5.74 -2.50 9.60
C LYS A 3 6.24 -3.51 8.57
N GLY A 4 6.19 -3.16 7.28
CA GLY A 4 6.68 -4.02 6.22
C GLY A 4 8.21 -4.14 6.24
N ILE A 5 8.73 -5.35 6.10
CA ILE A 5 10.18 -5.60 6.09
C ILE A 5 10.76 -5.13 4.75
N ASN A 6 11.79 -4.28 4.76
CA ASN A 6 12.46 -3.80 3.55
C ASN A 6 13.54 -4.82 3.11
N PRO A 7 13.38 -5.56 2.00
CA PRO A 7 14.37 -6.56 1.58
C PRO A 7 15.75 -5.97 1.28
N ASN A 8 15.85 -4.69 0.93
CA ASN A 8 17.10 -4.05 0.50
C ASN A 8 18.06 -3.74 1.67
N LEU A 9 17.62 -3.90 2.92
CA LEU A 9 18.51 -3.76 4.08
C LEU A 9 19.52 -4.92 4.14
N ALA A 10 19.17 -6.11 3.65
CA ALA A 10 20.07 -7.25 3.58
C ALA A 10 21.14 -7.03 2.49
N LYS A 11 22.43 -7.03 2.89
CA LYS A 11 23.57 -6.89 1.98
C LYS A 11 23.88 -8.23 1.32
N ILE A 12 23.77 -8.30 -0.01
CA ILE A 12 23.76 -9.56 -0.77
C ILE A 12 25.04 -10.41 -0.62
N HIS A 13 26.20 -9.79 -0.41
CA HIS A 13 27.49 -10.49 -0.26
C HIS A 13 27.92 -10.68 1.21
N ARG A 14 27.08 -10.31 2.17
CA ARG A 14 27.38 -10.46 3.60
C ARG A 14 26.63 -11.66 4.17
N ASN A 15 27.34 -12.52 4.88
CA ASN A 15 26.73 -13.51 5.75
C ASN A 15 26.27 -12.84 7.03
N CYS A 16 25.08 -13.18 7.49
CA CYS A 16 24.49 -12.63 8.70
C CYS A 16 24.06 -13.74 9.65
N THR A 17 24.21 -13.50 10.95
CA THR A 17 23.63 -14.36 11.99
C THR A 17 22.15 -14.04 12.19
N VAL A 18 21.44 -14.92 12.89
CA VAL A 18 20.03 -14.70 13.27
C VAL A 18 19.84 -13.39 14.05
N GLU A 19 20.77 -13.08 14.96
CA GLU A 19 20.76 -11.89 15.79
C GLU A 19 21.00 -10.62 14.98
N GLU A 20 21.94 -10.66 14.03
CA GLU A 20 22.18 -9.54 13.11
C GLU A 20 20.95 -9.27 12.22
N VAL A 21 20.31 -10.32 11.70
CA VAL A 21 19.08 -10.19 10.89
C VAL A 21 17.92 -9.62 11.72
N ALA A 22 17.79 -10.05 12.97
CA ALA A 22 16.79 -9.52 13.90
C ALA A 22 16.97 -8.02 14.12
N GLY A 23 18.21 -7.58 14.40
CA GLY A 23 18.55 -6.17 14.53
C GLY A 23 18.31 -5.39 13.23
N LEU A 24 18.71 -5.94 12.09
CA LEU A 24 18.59 -5.29 10.78
C LEU A 24 17.13 -4.94 10.42
N PHE A 25 16.19 -5.83 10.72
CA PHE A 25 14.78 -5.63 10.39
C PHE A 25 13.93 -5.12 11.55
N GLY A 26 14.50 -4.98 12.75
CA GLY A 26 13.76 -4.64 13.97
C GLY A 26 12.72 -5.69 14.34
N VAL A 27 13.03 -6.97 14.14
CA VAL A 27 12.15 -8.11 14.48
C VAL A 27 12.79 -8.96 15.56
N HIS A 28 12.00 -9.75 16.30
CA HIS A 28 12.53 -10.65 17.30
C HIS A 28 13.27 -11.86 16.66
N LYS A 29 14.32 -12.37 17.32
CA LYS A 29 15.11 -13.54 16.87
C LYS A 29 14.27 -14.79 16.57
N ASN A 30 13.17 -14.98 17.32
CA ASN A 30 12.25 -16.10 17.07
C ASN A 30 11.53 -15.98 15.72
N THR A 31 11.27 -14.77 15.24
CA THR A 31 10.68 -14.53 13.92
C THR A 31 11.64 -14.98 12.82
N VAL A 32 12.94 -14.69 12.97
CA VAL A 32 13.98 -15.11 12.04
C VAL A 32 14.15 -16.63 12.08
N ARG A 33 14.16 -17.25 13.27
CA ARG A 33 14.16 -18.73 13.41
C ARG A 33 12.93 -19.37 12.77
N ALA A 34 11.76 -18.75 12.89
CA ALA A 34 10.56 -19.20 12.20
C ALA A 34 10.69 -19.07 10.68
N TRP A 35 11.46 -18.12 10.14
CA TRP A 35 11.74 -18.07 8.70
C TRP A 35 12.59 -19.24 8.26
N VAL A 36 13.62 -19.62 9.02
CA VAL A 36 14.45 -20.81 8.77
C VAL A 36 13.56 -22.06 8.71
N LYS A 37 12.67 -22.25 9.70
CA LYS A 37 11.69 -23.34 9.69
C LYS A 37 10.73 -23.31 8.48
N ASN A 38 10.43 -22.14 7.94
CA ASN A 38 9.56 -21.94 6.78
C ASN A 38 10.32 -21.90 5.44
N GLY A 39 11.56 -22.39 5.38
CA GLY A 39 12.32 -22.53 4.14
C GLY A 39 13.29 -21.41 3.82
N LEU A 40 13.76 -20.63 4.81
CA LEU A 40 14.93 -19.77 4.62
C LEU A 40 16.20 -20.61 4.71
N ASN A 41 16.93 -20.72 3.60
CA ASN A 41 18.17 -21.51 3.55
C ASN A 41 19.28 -20.87 4.40
N ILE A 42 20.01 -21.73 5.11
CA ILE A 42 21.20 -21.42 5.89
C ILE A 42 22.43 -22.04 5.22
N CYS A 43 23.62 -21.52 5.51
CA CYS A 43 24.86 -22.02 4.92
C CYS A 43 25.22 -23.41 5.47
N ASP A 44 25.06 -23.61 6.78
CA ASP A 44 25.36 -24.85 7.49
C ASP A 44 24.50 -25.02 8.75
N ASP A 45 24.42 -26.26 9.24
CA ASP A 45 23.71 -26.61 10.48
C ASP A 45 24.56 -26.37 11.75
N LYS A 46 25.74 -25.75 11.58
CA LYS A 46 26.65 -25.45 12.69
C LYS A 46 26.24 -24.14 13.37
N LYS A 47 26.66 -23.98 14.62
CA LYS A 47 26.45 -22.76 15.38
C LYS A 47 27.71 -21.88 15.30
N PRO A 48 27.58 -20.56 15.09
CA PRO A 48 26.34 -19.82 14.86
C PRO A 48 25.77 -20.04 13.44
N MET A 49 24.44 -20.10 13.32
CA MET A 49 23.78 -20.27 12.02
C MET A 49 24.02 -19.05 11.14
N LEU A 50 24.58 -19.28 9.95
CA LEU A 50 24.86 -18.24 8.98
C LEU A 50 23.82 -18.23 7.86
N ILE A 51 23.34 -17.04 7.52
CA ILE A 51 22.39 -16.80 6.44
C ILE A 51 23.06 -15.90 5.41
N LEU A 52 23.15 -16.35 4.16
CA LEU A 52 23.67 -15.52 3.08
C LEU A 52 22.69 -14.38 2.77
N GLY A 53 23.18 -13.14 2.71
CA GLY A 53 22.33 -11.97 2.52
C GLY A 53 21.54 -11.94 1.20
N SER A 54 22.06 -12.57 0.13
CA SER A 54 21.32 -12.73 -1.13
C SER A 54 20.08 -13.60 -0.97
N VAL A 55 20.23 -14.76 -0.31
CA VAL A 55 19.15 -15.70 0.01
C VAL A 55 18.12 -15.04 0.93
N LEU A 56 18.58 -14.33 1.96
CA LEU A 56 17.69 -13.59 2.86
C LEU A 56 16.85 -12.54 2.11
N ARG A 57 17.49 -11.76 1.23
CA ARG A 57 16.80 -10.74 0.43
C ARG A 57 15.75 -11.36 -0.47
N GLU A 58 16.08 -12.47 -1.12
CA GLU A 58 15.18 -13.20 -2.00
C GLU A 58 13.99 -13.79 -1.23
N PHE A 59 14.23 -14.45 -0.09
CA PHE A 59 13.19 -14.99 0.76
C PHE A 59 12.17 -13.91 1.18
N ILE A 60 12.64 -12.74 1.63
CA ILE A 60 11.75 -11.63 2.03
C ILE A 60 11.00 -11.06 0.81
N ARG A 61 11.63 -11.00 -0.37
CA ARG A 61 10.94 -10.61 -1.61
C ARG A 61 9.83 -11.58 -1.97
N ASN A 62 10.12 -12.88 -1.97
CA ASN A 62 9.16 -13.94 -2.31
C ASN A 62 7.98 -13.97 -1.34
N LYS A 63 8.25 -13.79 -0.05
CA LYS A 63 7.20 -13.63 0.96
C LYS A 63 6.32 -12.41 0.68
N LYS A 64 6.91 -11.28 0.29
CA LYS A 64 6.15 -10.06 -0.07
C LYS A 64 5.34 -10.22 -1.34
N THR A 65 5.87 -10.87 -2.36
CA THR A 65 5.16 -11.08 -3.63
C THR A 65 4.00 -12.05 -3.45
N ALA A 66 4.16 -13.10 -2.65
CA ALA A 66 3.09 -14.04 -2.30
C ALA A 66 1.89 -13.36 -1.60
N HIS A 67 2.16 -12.36 -0.75
CA HIS A 67 1.10 -11.58 -0.10
C HIS A 67 0.58 -10.41 -0.94
N LYS A 68 1.21 -10.09 -2.08
CA LYS A 68 0.82 -8.95 -2.91
C LYS A 68 -0.43 -9.29 -3.70
N GLN A 69 -1.53 -8.61 -3.37
CA GLN A 69 -2.76 -8.67 -4.13
C GLN A 69 -2.73 -7.63 -5.25
N LYS A 70 -2.48 -8.05 -6.49
CA LYS A 70 -2.52 -7.16 -7.66
C LYS A 70 -3.98 -6.87 -8.02
N CYS A 71 -4.35 -5.59 -8.06
CA CYS A 71 -5.63 -5.15 -8.61
C CYS A 71 -5.47 -4.83 -10.09
N LYS A 72 -6.41 -5.26 -10.92
CA LYS A 72 -6.50 -4.81 -12.32
C LYS A 72 -6.78 -3.30 -12.39
N PRO A 73 -6.64 -2.65 -13.55
CA PRO A 73 -6.89 -1.21 -13.69
C PRO A 73 -8.28 -0.74 -13.23
N TRP A 74 -9.32 -1.57 -13.39
CA TRP A 74 -10.70 -1.30 -12.96
C TRP A 74 -11.07 -1.90 -11.60
N GLU A 75 -10.15 -2.63 -10.94
CA GLU A 75 -10.39 -3.22 -9.61
C GLU A 75 -9.80 -2.35 -8.50
N PHE A 76 -10.39 -2.47 -7.32
CA PHE A 76 -10.02 -1.76 -6.11
C PHE A 76 -9.62 -2.75 -5.01
N TYR A 77 -8.69 -2.36 -4.15
CA TYR A 77 -8.35 -3.19 -2.99
C TYR A 77 -9.27 -2.85 -1.82
N CYS A 78 -10.17 -3.77 -1.46
CA CYS A 78 -11.03 -3.58 -0.31
C CYS A 78 -10.25 -3.86 0.99
N MET A 79 -10.18 -2.88 1.90
CA MET A 79 -9.50 -3.07 3.19
C MET A 79 -10.27 -4.01 4.13
N ARG A 80 -11.60 -4.09 4.01
CA ARG A 80 -12.45 -5.00 4.80
C ARG A 80 -12.37 -6.44 4.30
N CYS A 81 -12.53 -6.66 2.99
CA CYS A 81 -12.42 -7.99 2.38
C CYS A 81 -10.97 -8.47 2.19
N ARG A 82 -9.98 -7.57 2.24
CA ARG A 82 -8.54 -7.83 2.05
C ARG A 82 -8.20 -8.53 0.72
N ARG A 83 -8.96 -8.22 -0.33
CA ARG A 83 -8.77 -8.75 -1.68
C ARG A 83 -9.18 -7.71 -2.74
N PRO A 84 -8.69 -7.84 -3.98
CA PRO A 84 -9.17 -7.04 -5.11
C PRO A 84 -10.66 -7.29 -5.33
N GLN A 85 -11.44 -6.23 -5.49
CA GLN A 85 -12.88 -6.25 -5.70
C GLN A 85 -13.27 -5.26 -6.81
N SER A 86 -14.36 -5.55 -7.49
CA SER A 86 -15.03 -4.60 -8.39
C SER A 86 -15.79 -3.55 -7.58
N ALA A 87 -15.97 -2.38 -8.17
CA ALA A 87 -16.89 -1.38 -7.66
C ALA A 87 -18.34 -1.90 -7.72
N ALA A 88 -19.13 -1.59 -6.69
CA ALA A 88 -20.56 -1.83 -6.70
C ALA A 88 -21.20 -1.03 -7.84
N GLY A 89 -22.08 -1.68 -8.62
CA GLY A 89 -22.69 -1.09 -9.81
C GLY A 89 -21.72 -0.72 -10.93
N SER A 90 -20.44 -1.09 -10.83
CA SER A 90 -19.37 -0.61 -11.73
C SER A 90 -19.25 0.93 -11.73
N MET A 91 -19.57 1.60 -10.63
CA MET A 91 -19.53 3.06 -10.50
C MET A 91 -18.38 3.51 -9.63
N ALA A 92 -17.68 4.57 -10.03
CA ALA A 92 -16.67 5.23 -9.22
C ALA A 92 -16.66 6.75 -9.43
N ASP A 93 -16.34 7.47 -8.36
CA ASP A 93 -16.11 8.92 -8.43
C ASP A 93 -14.61 9.19 -8.52
N TYR A 94 -14.20 10.10 -9.39
CA TYR A 94 -12.80 10.52 -9.51
C TYR A 94 -12.60 11.91 -8.92
N GLU A 95 -11.91 12.01 -7.80
CA GLU A 95 -11.55 13.29 -7.19
C GLU A 95 -10.12 13.71 -7.61
N PRO A 96 -9.96 14.79 -8.39
CA PRO A 96 -8.63 15.31 -8.74
C PRO A 96 -7.90 15.79 -7.48
N GLN A 97 -6.66 15.34 -7.30
CA GLN A 97 -5.81 15.74 -6.16
C GLN A 97 -4.63 16.60 -6.63
N THR A 98 -4.15 16.35 -7.85
CA THR A 98 -3.14 17.16 -8.54
C THR A 98 -3.55 17.32 -10.01
N SER A 99 -2.80 18.13 -10.78
CA SER A 99 -3.03 18.30 -12.22
C SER A 99 -2.95 17.00 -13.04
N THR A 100 -2.31 15.95 -12.52
CA THR A 100 -2.06 14.71 -13.27
C THR A 100 -2.63 13.45 -12.61
N ARG A 101 -2.99 13.53 -11.32
CA ARG A 101 -3.43 12.38 -10.51
C ARG A 101 -4.62 12.74 -9.63
N GLY A 102 -5.41 11.74 -9.32
CA GLY A 102 -6.58 11.86 -8.46
C GLY A 102 -6.88 10.53 -7.78
N CYS A 103 -7.91 10.56 -6.95
CA CYS A 103 -8.40 9.41 -6.20
C CYS A 103 -9.70 8.92 -6.83
N LEU A 104 -9.72 7.67 -7.29
CA LEU A 104 -10.96 6.96 -7.57
C LEU A 104 -11.54 6.45 -6.26
N MET A 105 -12.79 6.78 -5.98
CA MET A 105 -13.56 6.35 -4.83
C MET A 105 -14.72 5.49 -5.33
N ALA A 106 -14.90 4.32 -4.71
CA ALA A 106 -15.97 3.40 -5.07
C ALA A 106 -16.46 2.64 -3.84
N LEU A 107 -17.64 2.03 -3.92
CA LEU A 107 -18.13 1.10 -2.90
C LEU A 107 -17.77 -0.33 -3.28
N CYS A 108 -17.48 -1.17 -2.29
CA CYS A 108 -17.16 -2.59 -2.51
C CYS A 108 -18.41 -3.38 -2.90
N SER A 109 -18.37 -4.12 -4.01
CA SER A 109 -19.48 -4.99 -4.42
C SER A 109 -19.82 -6.10 -3.42
N GLY A 110 -18.87 -6.52 -2.57
CA GLY A 110 -19.08 -7.61 -1.60
C GLY A 110 -19.39 -7.17 -0.17
N CYS A 111 -19.06 -5.95 0.23
CA CYS A 111 -19.24 -5.50 1.62
C CYS A 111 -19.64 -4.03 1.76
N GLU A 112 -19.88 -3.34 0.65
CA GLU A 112 -20.41 -1.98 0.54
C GLU A 112 -19.58 -0.88 1.22
N THR A 113 -18.43 -1.22 1.81
CA THR A 113 -17.52 -0.21 2.36
C THR A 113 -16.80 0.53 1.24
N SER A 114 -16.46 1.79 1.51
CA SER A 114 -15.66 2.60 0.60
C SER A 114 -14.27 1.99 0.32
N MET A 115 -13.82 2.19 -0.91
CA MET A 115 -12.53 1.77 -1.42
C MET A 115 -11.93 2.89 -2.26
N ASN A 116 -10.65 3.15 -2.05
CA ASN A 116 -9.95 4.23 -2.72
C ASN A 116 -8.78 3.70 -3.54
N LYS A 117 -8.56 4.29 -4.71
CA LYS A 117 -7.45 3.96 -5.61
C LYS A 117 -6.94 5.21 -6.31
N TYR A 118 -5.67 5.53 -6.10
CA TYR A 118 -5.03 6.60 -6.85
C TYR A 118 -4.81 6.19 -8.31
N PHE A 119 -5.22 7.09 -9.21
CA PHE A 119 -5.14 6.86 -10.65
C PHE A 119 -4.71 8.14 -11.38
N SER A 120 -4.17 7.97 -12.59
CA SER A 120 -3.74 9.10 -13.42
C SER A 120 -4.90 9.59 -14.26
N LEU A 121 -5.06 10.91 -14.35
CA LEU A 121 -6.11 11.56 -15.15
C LEU A 121 -6.05 11.11 -16.62
N ALA A 122 -4.85 11.11 -17.21
CA ALA A 122 -4.63 10.74 -18.61
C ALA A 122 -4.94 9.27 -18.95
N LYS A 123 -5.11 8.41 -17.95
CA LYS A 123 -5.42 6.98 -18.15
C LYS A 123 -6.88 6.64 -17.86
N LEU A 124 -7.70 7.62 -17.42
CA LEU A 124 -9.09 7.37 -17.06
C LEU A 124 -9.92 6.91 -18.24
N GLU A 125 -9.69 7.46 -19.43
CA GLU A 125 -10.43 7.10 -20.65
C GLU A 125 -10.40 5.59 -20.93
N GLY A 126 -9.28 4.93 -20.62
CA GLY A 126 -9.12 3.47 -20.79
C GLY A 126 -9.87 2.62 -19.77
N LEU A 127 -10.60 3.21 -18.82
CA LEU A 127 -11.43 2.49 -17.84
C LEU A 127 -12.92 2.57 -18.14
N ASN A 128 -13.36 3.47 -19.02
CA ASN A 128 -14.78 3.75 -19.29
C ASN A 128 -15.56 2.51 -19.77
N ASP A 129 -14.90 1.56 -20.43
CA ASP A 129 -15.53 0.31 -20.88
C ASP A 129 -16.02 -0.59 -19.73
N LYS A 130 -15.44 -0.43 -18.52
CA LYS A 130 -15.68 -1.33 -17.38
C LYS A 130 -16.10 -0.62 -16.11
N LEU A 131 -15.93 0.69 -16.05
CA LEU A 131 -16.20 1.50 -14.89
C LEU A 131 -16.81 2.81 -15.36
N ASP A 132 -18.03 3.08 -14.90
CA ASP A 132 -18.67 4.37 -15.07
C ASP A 132 -18.04 5.35 -14.07
N ILE A 133 -17.26 6.30 -14.59
CA ILE A 133 -16.47 7.23 -13.79
C ILE A 133 -17.11 8.60 -13.84
N THR A 134 -17.61 9.05 -12.70
CA THR A 134 -18.08 10.43 -12.55
C THR A 134 -16.93 11.30 -12.07
N ILE A 135 -16.58 12.33 -12.83
CA ILE A 135 -15.69 13.39 -12.37
C ILE A 135 -16.59 14.48 -11.78
N PRO A 136 -16.59 14.71 -10.46
CA PRO A 136 -17.37 15.78 -9.88
C PRO A 136 -16.86 17.10 -10.45
N ILE A 137 -17.77 17.86 -11.06
CA ILE A 137 -17.52 19.26 -11.38
C ILE A 137 -17.24 19.93 -10.04
N ALA A 138 -16.02 20.45 -9.85
CA ALA A 138 -15.65 21.12 -8.62
C ALA A 138 -16.78 22.08 -8.22
N LEU A 139 -17.46 21.80 -7.11
CA LEU A 139 -18.47 22.71 -6.60
C LEU A 139 -17.74 24.04 -6.40
N LYS A 140 -18.14 25.06 -7.16
CA LYS A 140 -17.77 26.44 -6.86
C LYS A 140 -18.02 26.59 -5.37
N HIS A 141 -16.98 26.93 -4.60
CA HIS A 141 -17.11 27.18 -3.17
C HIS A 141 -18.39 27.98 -2.96
N ILE A 142 -19.38 27.41 -2.27
CA ILE A 142 -20.71 28.02 -2.16
C ILE A 142 -20.62 29.37 -1.42
N ASN A 143 -19.53 29.66 -0.72
CA ASN A 143 -19.25 31.00 -0.19
C ASN A 143 -17.76 31.32 -0.27
N LYS A 144 -17.38 32.27 -1.13
CA LYS A 144 -16.44 33.31 -0.68
C LYS A 144 -17.32 34.30 0.07
N SER A 145 -17.30 34.26 1.40
CA SER A 145 -17.89 35.35 2.17
C SER A 145 -17.01 36.58 1.91
N ASP A 146 -17.56 37.62 1.30
CA ASP A 146 -16.89 38.91 1.17
C ASP A 146 -16.90 39.70 2.49
N GLU A 147 -17.65 39.21 3.49
CA GLU A 147 -17.65 39.75 4.84
C GLU A 147 -16.69 38.95 5.74
N PRO A 148 -15.61 39.56 6.25
CA PRO A 148 -14.80 38.94 7.28
C PRO A 148 -15.62 38.81 8.57
N LEU A 149 -15.40 37.73 9.32
CA LEU A 149 -15.98 37.57 10.66
C LEU A 149 -15.48 38.72 11.55
N LEU A 150 -16.38 39.64 11.89
CA LEU A 150 -16.13 40.85 12.71
C LEU A 150 -15.73 40.55 14.18
N ASN A 151 -15.30 39.33 14.49
CA ASN A 151 -14.99 38.87 15.85
C ASN A 151 -13.50 38.57 16.01
N SER A 152 -12.66 39.60 15.83
CA SER A 152 -11.25 39.55 16.18
C SER A 152 -10.91 40.75 17.06
N ASP A 153 -10.73 40.50 18.35
CA ASP A 153 -10.34 41.47 19.38
C ASP A 153 -8.85 41.84 19.29
N PHE A 154 -8.43 42.52 18.23
CA PHE A 154 -7.13 43.18 18.20
C PHE A 154 -7.32 44.70 18.33
N ASN A 155 -7.13 45.21 19.55
CA ASN A 155 -6.86 46.63 19.79
C ASN A 155 -5.42 46.95 19.34
N GLU A 156 -5.25 48.18 18.85
CA GLU A 156 -4.03 48.80 18.28
C GLU A 156 -2.70 48.47 18.98
#